data_AF-A0A3S0CXH4-F1
#
_entry.id   AF-A0A3S0CXH4-F1
#
_cell.length_a   1.000
_cell.length_b   1.000
_cell.length_c   1.000
_cell.angle_alpha   90.00
_cell.angle_beta   90.00
_cell.angle_gamma   90.00
#
_symmetry.space_group_name_H-M   'P 1'
#
loop_
_entity.id
_entity.type
_entity.pdbx_description
1 polymer ?
#
loop_
_entity_poly.entity_id
_entity_poly.type
_entity_poly.pdbx_seq_one_letter_code
_entity_poly.pdbx_strand_id
1 'polypeptide(L)' 'LANNVREKVKEAGGDIIGVEGEATGEWVLVDCGNVVVHVMQPAVRDYYNIEGLWGGEKPAFVPMQARTWGEE' A
#
# COMPACT_ATOMS: atom_id res chain seq x y z
N LEU A 1 5.97 4.54 5.85
CA LEU A 1 6.18 4.33 4.39
C LEU A 1 5.67 5.51 3.57
N ALA A 2 4.38 5.89 3.68
CA ALA A 2 3.81 7.01 2.93
C ALA A 2 4.58 8.34 3.09
N ASN A 3 4.96 8.72 4.32
CA ASN A 3 5.80 9.91 4.56
C ASN A 3 7.13 9.88 3.78
N ASN A 4 7.79 8.72 3.73
CA ASN A 4 9.06 8.57 3.01
C ASN A 4 8.86 8.73 1.49
N VAL A 5 7.74 8.21 0.94
CA VAL A 5 7.39 8.45 -0.47
C VAL A 5 7.27 9.95 -0.75
N ARG A 6 6.51 10.67 0.09
CA ARG A 6 6.35 12.13 -0.03
C ARG A 6 7.67 12.87 0.00
N GLU A 7 8.54 12.54 0.95
CA GLU A 7 9.86 13.16 1.09
C GLU A 7 10.73 12.89 -0.15
N LYS A 8 10.81 11.64 -0.60
CA LYS A 8 11.65 11.26 -1.75
C LYS A 8 11.17 11.82 -3.08
N VAL A 9 9.86 11.91 -3.29
CA VAL A 9 9.29 12.56 -4.48
C VAL A 9 9.66 14.05 -4.50
N LYS A 10 9.53 14.74 -3.36
CA LYS A 10 9.93 16.15 -3.24
C LYS A 10 11.43 16.36 -3.44
N GLU A 11 12.27 15.50 -2.86
CA GLU A 11 13.73 15.54 -3.07
C GLU A 11 14.11 15.34 -4.55
N ALA A 12 13.35 14.53 -5.28
CA ALA A 12 13.53 14.32 -6.72
C ALA A 12 12.96 15.46 -7.60
N GLY A 13 12.39 16.51 -6.99
CA GLY A 13 11.78 17.64 -7.70
C GLY A 13 10.37 17.36 -8.23
N GLY A 14 9.71 16.29 -7.76
CA GLY A 14 8.33 15.98 -8.10
C GLY A 14 7.33 16.67 -7.16
N ASP A 15 6.11 16.86 -7.67
CA ASP A 15 5.00 17.46 -6.93
C ASP A 15 4.19 16.40 -6.18
N ILE A 16 3.58 16.82 -5.06
CA ILE A 16 2.63 16.04 -4.30
C ILE A 16 1.32 16.80 -4.30
N ILE A 17 0.32 16.25 -4.98
CA ILE A 17 -1.00 16.88 -5.13
C ILE A 17 -1.80 16.69 -3.84
N GLY A 18 -1.75 15.48 -3.27
CA GLY A 18 -2.54 15.15 -2.10
C GLY A 18 -2.09 13.86 -1.42
N VAL A 19 -2.47 13.74 -0.14
CA VAL A 19 -2.32 12.52 0.63
C VAL A 19 -3.61 12.26 1.39
N GLU A 20 -4.12 11.02 1.30
CA GLU A 20 -5.35 10.59 1.96
C GLU A 20 -5.14 9.34 2.80
N GLY A 21 -5.93 9.16 3.86
CA GLY A 21 -5.89 7.96 4.70
C GLY A 21 -4.76 7.90 5.73
N GLU A 22 -3.93 8.95 5.85
CA GLU A 22 -2.83 9.01 6.83
C GLU A 22 -3.28 8.83 8.29
N ALA A 23 -4.50 9.26 8.62
CA ALA A 23 -5.02 9.17 9.99
C ALA A 23 -5.27 7.73 10.46
N THR A 24 -5.71 6.83 9.56
CA THR A 24 -5.95 5.42 9.88
C THR A 24 -4.71 4.58 9.62
N GLY A 25 -3.94 4.90 8.58
CA GLY A 25 -2.73 4.18 8.20
C GLY A 25 -2.95 2.78 7.63
N GLU A 26 -4.21 2.36 7.47
CA GLU A 26 -4.56 1.05 6.90
C GLU A 26 -4.41 1.03 5.38
N TRP A 27 -4.79 2.14 4.74
CA TRP A 27 -4.62 2.43 3.33
C TRP A 27 -4.34 3.92 3.19
N VAL A 28 -3.12 4.24 2.77
CA VAL A 28 -2.70 5.60 2.46
C VAL A 28 -2.50 5.74 0.95
N LEU A 29 -3.07 6.79 0.38
CA LEU A 29 -2.88 7.17 -1.02
C LEU A 29 -1.98 8.40 -1.07
N VAL A 30 -0.94 8.35 -1.92
CA VAL A 30 -0.07 9.49 -2.21
C VAL A 30 -0.20 9.81 -3.69
N ASP A 31 -0.79 10.97 -3.99
CA ASP A 31 -0.96 11.45 -5.35
C ASP A 31 0.24 12.32 -5.77
N CYS A 32 0.99 11.85 -6.77
CA CYS A 32 2.14 12.54 -7.36
C CYS A 32 1.83 13.08 -8.77
N GLY A 33 0.55 13.26 -9.11
CA GLY A 33 0.07 13.71 -10.42
C GLY A 33 0.05 12.60 -11.45
N ASN A 34 1.20 12.33 -12.07
CA ASN A 34 1.28 11.33 -13.15
C ASN A 34 1.28 9.89 -12.61
N VAL A 35 1.55 9.72 -11.32
CA VAL A 35 1.64 8.44 -10.64
C VAL A 35 0.94 8.56 -9.29
N VAL A 36 0.19 7.53 -8.92
CA VAL A 36 -0.44 7.42 -7.60
C VAL A 36 0.13 6.22 -6.86
N VAL A 37 0.65 6.43 -5.65
CA VAL A 37 1.23 5.37 -4.82
C VAL A 37 0.23 4.94 -3.76
N HIS A 38 -0.06 3.65 -3.72
CA HIS A 38 -0.94 3.04 -2.73
C HIS A 38 -0.09 2.30 -1.67
N VAL A 39 -0.21 2.70 -0.41
CA VAL A 39 0.46 2.06 0.72
C VAL A 39 -0.60 1.42 1.60
N MET A 40 -0.67 0.09 1.60
CA MET A 40 -1.72 -0.67 2.28
C MET A 40 -1.14 -1.68 3.27
N GLN A 41 -1.88 -1.95 4.34
CA GLN A 41 -1.62 -3.14 5.15
C GLN A 41 -1.86 -4.42 4.33
N PRO A 42 -1.14 -5.51 4.60
CA PRO A 42 -1.27 -6.75 3.82
C PRO A 42 -2.70 -7.29 3.71
N ALA A 43 -3.47 -7.30 4.80
CA ALA A 43 -4.85 -7.77 4.79
C ALA A 43 -5.78 -6.89 3.95
N VAL A 44 -5.58 -5.57 4.01
CA VAL A 44 -6.34 -4.59 3.21
C VAL A 44 -6.02 -4.75 1.72
N ARG A 45 -4.74 -4.90 1.39
CA ARG A 45 -4.28 -5.17 0.02
C ARG A 45 -4.83 -6.47 -0.53
N ASP A 46 -4.86 -7.52 0.30
CA ASP A 46 -5.42 -8.82 -0.05
C ASP A 46 -6.92 -8.75 -0.36
N TYR A 47 -7.67 -8.02 0.48
CA TYR A 47 -9.11 -7.83 0.34
C TYR A 47 -9.49 -7.00 -0.90
N TYR A 48 -8.84 -5.85 -1.11
CA TYR A 48 -9.22 -4.95 -2.21
C TYR A 48 -8.64 -5.34 -3.56
N ASN A 49 -7.47 -6.00 -3.61
CA ASN A 49 -6.82 -6.49 -4.84
C ASN A 49 -6.89 -5.50 -6.03
N ILE A 50 -6.46 -4.25 -5.80
CA ILE A 50 -6.52 -3.23 -6.85
C ILE A 50 -5.64 -3.59 -8.05
N GLU A 51 -4.62 -4.41 -7.85
CA GLU A 51 -3.76 -4.94 -8.91
C GLU A 51 -4.59 -5.66 -9.98
N GLY A 52 -5.60 -6.43 -9.58
CA GLY A 52 -6.48 -7.13 -10.51
C GLY A 52 -7.24 -6.19 -11.45
N LEU A 53 -7.57 -4.97 -11.00
CA LEU A 53 -8.22 -3.95 -11.84
C LEU A 53 -7.30 -3.46 -12.97
N TRP A 54 -5.98 -3.47 -12.72
CA TRP A 54 -4.95 -3.07 -13.68
C TRP A 54 -4.32 -4.27 -14.41
N GLY A 55 -4.95 -5.46 -14.32
CA GLY A 55 -4.46 -6.69 -14.97
C GLY A 55 -3.22 -7.30 -14.32
N GLY A 56 -2.87 -6.87 -13.10
CA GLY A 56 -1.79 -7.43 -12.30
C GLY A 56 -2.26 -8.51 -11.31
N GLU A 57 -1.29 -9.19 -10.70
CA GLU A 57 -1.53 -10.16 -9.63
C GLU A 57 -1.05 -9.58 -8.29
N LYS A 58 -1.92 -9.60 -7.27
CA LYS A 58 -1.53 -9.21 -5.91
C LYS A 58 -0.58 -10.25 -5.29
N PRO A 59 0.32 -9.85 -4.38
CA PRO A 59 1.15 -10.81 -3.64
C PRO A 59 0.30 -11.78 -2.80
N ALA A 60 0.80 -13.00 -2.61
CA ALA A 60 0.19 -13.95 -1.70
C ALA A 60 0.21 -13.42 -0.25
N PHE A 61 -0.95 -13.40 0.40
CA PHE A 61 -1.07 -13.03 1.80
C PHE A 61 -1.29 -14.29 2.64
N VAL A 62 -0.40 -14.53 3.60
CA VAL A 62 -0.54 -15.61 4.58
C VAL A 62 -0.70 -14.97 5.96
N PRO A 63 -1.92 -14.94 6.53
CA PRO A 63 -2.13 -14.33 7.84
C PRO A 63 -1.40 -15.12 8.91
N MET A 64 -0.77 -14.40 9.85
CA MET A 64 0.10 -14.99 10.87
C MET A 64 -0.62 -16.00 11.79
N GLN A 65 -1.94 -15.86 11.96
CA GLN A 65 -2.79 -16.80 12.71
C GLN A 65 -3.05 -18.13 11.99
N ALA A 66 -2.84 -18.21 10.68
CA ALA A 66 -2.94 -19.47 9.93
C ALA A 66 -1.70 -20.37 10.11
N ARG A 67 -0.65 -19.88 10.78
CA ARG A 67 0.44 -20.71 11.32
C ARG A 67 0.03 -21.26 12.68
N THR A 68 -1.02 -22.06 12.75
CA THR A 68 -1.31 -22.84 13.95
C THR A 68 -0.21 -23.89 14.11
N TRP A 69 0.25 -24.06 15.36
CA TRP A 69 1.22 -25.06 15.81
C TRP A 69 1.12 -26.38 15.04
N GLY A 70 2.25 -26.87 14.54
CA GLY A 70 2.34 -28.23 14.02
C GLY A 70 1.97 -29.21 15.13
N GLU A 71 1.06 -30.12 14.80
CA GLU A 71 0.93 -31.40 15.50
C GLU A 71 2.29 -32.10 15.40
N GLU A 72 3.02 -32.16 16.52
CA GLU A 72 3.97 -33.23 16.83
C GLU A 72 3.42 -34.04 18.01
#